data_AF-A0A5K0WF88-F1
#
_entry.id   AF-A0A5K0WF88-F1
#
_cell.length_a   1.000
_cell.length_b   1.000
_cell.length_c   1.000
_cell.angle_alpha   90.00
_cell.angle_beta   90.00
_cell.angle_gamma   90.00
#
_symmetry.space_group_name_H-M   'P 1'
#
loop_
_entity.id
_entity.type
_entity.pdbx_description
1 polymer ?
#
loop_
_entity_poly.entity_id
_entity_poly.type
_entity_poly.pdbx_seq_one_letter_code
_entity_poly.pdbx_strand_id
1 'polypeptide(L)'
;PAATPIGAINYEADGQSKGAATLFVSPNNNWAMSSTGVYLDNDDDNDEYIEYSNSSLLSMPNSELYKSARIAATSLKYYGLCLYDGNYTVKLHFAEIMITDEKNFSSLGRRLFDVYIQ
;
A
#
# COMPACT_ATOMS: atom_id res chain seq x y z
N PRO A 1 -12.49 -3.28 -7.69
CA PRO A 1 -12.23 -3.88 -6.36
C PRO A 1 -13.35 -3.44 -5.42
N ALA A 2 -13.81 -4.30 -4.50
CA ALA A 2 -14.89 -3.94 -3.58
C ALA A 2 -14.39 -2.95 -2.53
N ALA A 3 -15.20 -1.95 -2.20
CA ALA A 3 -14.86 -1.00 -1.14
C ALA A 3 -15.04 -1.63 0.24
N THR A 4 -14.15 -1.33 1.18
CA THR A 4 -14.24 -1.77 2.58
C THR A 4 -14.84 -0.65 3.42
N PRO A 5 -16.08 -0.78 3.91
CA PRO A 5 -16.73 0.25 4.71
C PRO A 5 -16.25 0.20 6.16
N ILE A 6 -15.71 1.31 6.67
CA ILE A 6 -15.40 1.50 8.09
C ILE A 6 -16.10 2.77 8.59
N GLY A 7 -17.10 2.59 9.44
CA GLY A 7 -17.97 3.69 9.85
C GLY A 7 -18.69 4.30 8.64
N ALA A 8 -18.50 5.60 8.42
CA ALA A 8 -19.07 6.33 7.28
C ALA A 8 -18.12 6.44 6.07
N ILE A 9 -16.93 5.83 6.13
CA ILE A 9 -15.89 5.95 5.10
C ILE A 9 -15.80 4.64 4.32
N ASN A 10 -15.82 4.74 2.99
CA ASN A 10 -15.59 3.62 2.08
C ASN A 10 -14.14 3.67 1.59
N TYR A 11 -13.36 2.65 1.91
CA TYR A 11 -11.97 2.52 1.46
C TYR A 11 -11.91 1.76 0.14
N GLU A 12 -11.19 2.29 -0.85
CA GLU A 12 -10.97 1.63 -2.14
C GLU A 12 -9.55 1.05 -2.20
N ALA A 13 -9.43 -0.23 -2.56
CA ALA A 13 -8.15 -0.90 -2.72
C ALA A 13 -7.56 -0.71 -4.12
N ASP A 14 -6.24 -0.64 -4.22
CA ASP A 14 -5.47 -0.62 -5.47
C ASP A 14 -5.07 -2.03 -5.96
N GLY A 15 -5.88 -3.05 -5.61
CA GLY A 15 -5.55 -4.47 -5.68
C GLY A 15 -5.43 -5.10 -7.08
N GLN A 16 -5.20 -4.32 -8.14
CA GLN A 16 -4.77 -4.90 -9.41
C GLN A 16 -3.28 -5.21 -9.33
N SER A 17 -2.89 -6.48 -9.43
CA SER A 17 -1.47 -6.83 -9.57
C SER A 17 -0.93 -6.22 -10.85
N LYS A 18 0.10 -5.39 -10.70
CA LYS A 18 0.81 -4.75 -11.81
C LYS A 18 2.28 -4.67 -11.40
N GLY A 19 3.17 -4.92 -12.35
CA GLY A 19 4.62 -5.08 -12.16
C GLY A 19 5.42 -3.85 -11.71
N ALA A 20 6.74 -3.95 -11.87
CA ALA A 20 7.77 -3.02 -11.40
C ALA A 20 7.49 -1.52 -11.61
N ALA A 21 6.97 -1.15 -12.78
CA ALA A 21 6.70 0.24 -13.13
C ALA A 21 5.31 0.35 -13.72
N THR A 22 4.39 0.93 -12.93
CA THR A 22 2.96 0.87 -13.27
C THR A 22 2.21 2.15 -12.93
N LEU A 23 1.16 2.38 -13.71
CA LEU A 23 0.16 3.40 -13.48
C LEU A 23 -1.21 2.73 -13.39
N PHE A 24 -1.98 3.14 -12.39
CA PHE A 24 -3.35 2.73 -12.17
C PHE A 24 -4.23 3.95 -12.00
N VAL A 25 -5.39 3.93 -12.63
CA VAL A 25 -6.45 4.94 -12.46
C VAL A 25 -7.65 4.20 -11.91
N SER A 26 -8.28 4.76 -10.89
CA SER A 26 -9.45 4.15 -10.26
C SER A 26 -10.62 4.07 -11.26
N PRO A 27 -11.52 3.07 -11.13
CA PRO A 27 -12.68 2.95 -12.03
C PRO A 27 -13.58 4.19 -12.06
N ASN A 28 -13.60 4.95 -10.95
CA ASN A 28 -14.39 6.17 -10.80
C ASN A 28 -13.64 7.44 -11.20
N ASN A 29 -12.39 7.34 -11.68
CA ASN A 29 -11.52 8.46 -12.04
C ASN A 29 -11.35 9.52 -10.94
N ASN A 30 -11.51 9.15 -9.67
CA ASN A 30 -11.35 10.02 -8.51
C ASN A 30 -9.94 9.97 -7.91
N TRP A 31 -9.17 8.91 -8.19
CA TRP A 31 -7.79 8.80 -7.75
C TRP A 31 -6.96 7.95 -8.71
N ALA A 32 -5.66 8.07 -8.62
CA ALA A 32 -4.69 7.25 -9.36
C ALA A 32 -3.50 6.90 -8.48
N MET A 33 -2.75 5.88 -8.90
CA MET A 33 -1.52 5.46 -8.25
C MET A 33 -0.44 5.17 -9.27
N SER A 34 0.80 5.53 -8.96
CA SER A 34 1.98 5.12 -9.70
C SER A 34 3.00 4.45 -8.79
N SER A 35 3.52 3.30 -9.23
CA SER A 35 4.60 2.57 -8.58
C SER A 35 5.81 2.51 -9.51
N THR A 36 7.00 2.54 -8.94
CA THR A 36 8.28 2.50 -9.66
C THR A 36 9.31 1.66 -8.93
N GLY A 37 10.24 1.14 -9.73
CA GLY A 37 11.40 0.38 -9.28
C GLY A 37 11.20 -1.11 -9.46
N VAL A 38 12.30 -1.83 -9.68
CA VAL A 38 12.31 -3.29 -9.80
C VAL A 38 13.09 -3.84 -8.61
N TYR A 39 12.63 -4.95 -8.05
CA TYR A 39 13.42 -5.72 -7.11
C TYR A 39 14.49 -6.52 -7.89
N LEU A 40 15.61 -6.85 -7.25
CA LEU A 40 16.62 -7.67 -7.90
C LEU A 40 16.06 -9.08 -8.11
N ASP A 41 16.29 -9.62 -9.30
CA ASP A 41 15.84 -10.94 -9.72
C ASP A 41 16.26 -12.01 -8.71
N ASN A 42 15.28 -12.80 -8.26
CA ASN A 42 15.45 -13.93 -7.36
C ASN A 42 15.24 -15.28 -8.08
N ASP A 43 15.33 -15.30 -9.41
CA ASP A 43 15.00 -16.40 -10.31
C ASP A 43 13.49 -16.79 -10.30
N ASP A 44 12.60 -15.89 -9.83
CA ASP A 44 11.14 -16.02 -9.92
C ASP A 44 10.57 -15.09 -10.99
N ASP A 45 10.03 -15.67 -12.06
CA ASP A 45 9.41 -14.91 -13.16
C ASP A 45 8.10 -14.21 -12.74
N ASN A 46 7.54 -14.53 -11.56
CA ASN A 46 6.30 -13.96 -11.05
C ASN A 46 6.53 -12.99 -9.89
N ASP A 47 7.16 -11.85 -10.17
CA ASP A 47 7.23 -10.77 -9.19
C ASP A 47 5.82 -10.32 -8.73
N GLU A 48 5.48 -10.59 -7.48
CA GLU A 48 4.27 -10.08 -6.86
C GLU A 48 4.57 -8.73 -6.18
N TYR A 49 3.77 -7.70 -6.53
CA TYR A 49 3.91 -6.35 -5.98
C TYR A 49 2.85 -6.05 -4.90
N ILE A 50 2.10 -7.06 -4.49
CA ILE A 50 1.14 -7.00 -3.39
C ILE A 50 1.58 -8.03 -2.36
N GLU A 51 1.87 -7.56 -1.15
CA GLU A 51 2.28 -8.41 -0.05
C GLU A 51 1.12 -8.59 0.92
N TYR A 52 0.99 -9.82 1.45
CA TYR A 52 -0.07 -10.19 2.37
C TYR A 52 0.50 -10.44 3.77
N SER A 53 -0.24 -10.02 4.78
CA SER A 53 0.12 -10.27 6.18
C SER A 53 -0.04 -11.75 6.52
N ASN A 54 0.98 -12.35 7.15
CA ASN A 54 0.95 -13.74 7.67
C ASN A 54 0.13 -13.90 8.98
N SER A 55 -0.99 -13.17 9.09
CA SER A 55 -1.49 -12.62 10.37
C SER A 55 -1.72 -13.59 11.54
N SER A 56 -1.00 -13.33 12.63
CA SER A 56 -1.51 -13.31 14.03
C SER A 56 -1.23 -11.96 14.73
N LEU A 57 -0.59 -11.01 14.05
CA LEU A 57 0.01 -9.79 14.65
C LEU A 57 -0.88 -8.53 14.59
N LEU A 58 -1.91 -8.50 13.75
CA LEU A 58 -2.77 -7.32 13.55
C LEU A 58 -3.84 -7.21 14.65
N SER A 59 -3.43 -6.90 15.88
CA SER A 59 -4.32 -6.70 17.04
C SER A 59 -4.75 -5.24 17.16
N MET A 60 -5.52 -4.75 16.19
CA MET A 60 -6.06 -3.38 16.20
C MET A 60 -7.44 -3.32 15.54
N PRO A 61 -8.28 -2.32 15.88
CA PRO A 61 -9.56 -2.12 15.21
C PRO A 61 -9.37 -1.95 13.69
N ASN A 62 -10.30 -2.48 12.90
CA ASN A 62 -10.27 -2.41 11.44
C ASN A 62 -9.01 -3.02 10.82
N SER A 63 -8.44 -4.07 11.44
CA SER A 63 -7.26 -4.81 10.97
C SER A 63 -7.38 -5.29 9.52
N GLU A 64 -8.60 -5.52 9.04
CA GLU A 64 -8.92 -5.84 7.64
C GLU A 64 -8.30 -4.86 6.62
N LEU A 65 -8.17 -3.58 6.97
CA LEU A 65 -7.56 -2.56 6.10
C LEU A 65 -6.05 -2.75 5.92
N TYR A 66 -5.40 -3.49 6.81
CA TYR A 66 -3.95 -3.64 6.86
C TYR A 66 -3.51 -5.07 6.53
N LYS A 67 -4.39 -5.90 5.94
CA LYS A 67 -4.06 -7.28 5.58
C LYS A 67 -3.15 -7.42 4.37
N SER A 68 -3.10 -6.41 3.52
CA SER A 68 -2.23 -6.40 2.34
C SER A 68 -1.73 -5.00 2.06
N ALA A 69 -0.56 -4.90 1.45
CA ALA A 69 0.00 -3.63 1.01
C ALA A 69 0.71 -3.80 -0.33
N ARG A 70 0.64 -2.76 -1.17
CA ARG A 70 1.50 -2.68 -2.36
C ARG A 70 2.92 -2.34 -1.96
N ILE A 71 3.88 -3.03 -2.56
CA ILE A 71 5.29 -2.72 -2.45
C ILE A 71 5.80 -1.99 -3.70
N ALA A 72 6.76 -1.10 -3.49
CA ALA A 72 7.44 -0.36 -4.55
C ALA A 72 8.91 -0.25 -4.18
N ALA A 73 9.80 -0.62 -5.10
CA ALA A 73 11.24 -0.64 -4.81
C ALA A 73 11.84 0.77 -4.70
N THR A 74 11.29 1.76 -5.43
CA THR A 74 11.82 3.14 -5.40
C THR A 74 10.81 4.18 -4.95
N SER A 75 9.61 4.23 -5.53
CA SER A 75 8.62 5.22 -5.13
C SER A 75 7.18 4.77 -5.41
N LEU A 76 6.30 5.11 -4.48
CA LEU A 76 4.86 4.90 -4.56
C LEU A 76 4.17 6.26 -4.41
N LYS A 77 3.32 6.61 -5.38
CA LYS A 77 2.62 7.89 -5.43
C LYS A 77 1.13 7.66 -5.59
N TYR A 78 0.33 8.37 -4.79
CA TYR A 78 -1.12 8.43 -4.93
C TYR A 78 -1.53 9.84 -5.33
N TYR A 79 -2.51 9.93 -6.22
CA TYR A 79 -3.03 11.18 -6.78
C TYR A 79 -4.52 11.27 -6.49
N GLY A 80 -4.97 12.37 -5.88
CA GLY A 80 -6.37 12.76 -5.90
C GLY A 80 -6.68 13.46 -7.22
N LEU A 81 -7.68 12.98 -7.95
CA LEU A 81 -8.07 13.53 -9.24
C LEU A 81 -9.32 14.40 -9.09
N CYS A 82 -9.42 15.44 -9.91
CA CYS A 82 -10.60 16.31 -9.98
C CYS A 82 -10.98 16.93 -8.61
N LEU A 83 -10.00 17.19 -7.75
CA LEU A 83 -10.20 17.94 -6.51
C LEU A 83 -10.43 19.42 -6.84
N TYR A 84 -11.39 20.04 -6.17
CA TYR A 84 -11.64 21.47 -6.28
C TYR A 84 -10.65 22.26 -5.45
N ASP A 85 -10.48 23.54 -5.75
CA ASP A 85 -9.65 24.40 -4.92
C ASP A 85 -10.22 24.49 -3.49
N GLY A 86 -9.39 24.16 -2.51
CA GLY A 86 -9.82 24.15 -1.12
C GLY A 86 -8.79 23.53 -0.18
N ASN A 87 -9.13 23.57 1.10
CA ASN A 87 -8.31 22.96 2.14
C ASN A 87 -8.71 21.50 2.34
N TYR A 88 -7.72 20.62 2.26
CA TYR A 88 -7.90 19.17 2.42
C TYR A 88 -7.18 18.67 3.66
N THR A 89 -7.87 17.82 4.43
CA THR A 89 -7.26 17.09 5.55
C THR A 89 -6.86 15.70 5.06
N VAL A 90 -5.55 15.46 4.92
CA VAL A 90 -5.01 14.14 4.56
C VAL A 90 -4.74 13.35 5.84
N LYS A 91 -5.33 12.15 5.95
CA LYS A 91 -5.08 11.21 7.05
C LYS A 91 -4.38 9.97 6.51
N LEU A 92 -3.16 9.73 6.98
CA LEU A 92 -2.36 8.56 6.60
C LEU A 92 -2.29 7.59 7.77
N HIS A 93 -2.54 6.32 7.48
CA HIS A 93 -2.45 5.23 8.44
C HIS A 93 -1.36 4.27 7.98
N PHE A 94 -0.47 3.90 8.89
CA PHE A 94 0.63 2.99 8.61
C PHE A 94 0.58 1.79 9.55
N ALA A 95 0.89 0.61 9.01
CA ALA A 95 1.10 -0.62 9.74
C ALA A 95 2.24 -1.39 9.07
N GLU A 96 3.13 -1.98 9.87
CA GLU A 96 4.12 -2.91 9.36
C GLU A 96 3.54 -4.32 9.37
N ILE A 97 3.65 -5.03 8.24
CA ILE A 97 2.96 -6.31 8.01
C ILE A 97 3.90 -7.43 7.56
N MET A 98 5.15 -7.09 7.23
CA MET A 98 6.19 -8.01 6.73
C MET A 98 7.34 -8.14 7.72
N ILE A 99 7.82 -7.02 8.28
CA ILE A 99 8.96 -6.98 9.19
C ILE A 99 8.47 -7.15 10.63
N THR A 100 8.85 -8.26 11.27
CA THR A 100 8.38 -8.61 12.63
C THR A 100 9.54 -8.56 13.63
N ASP A 101 9.28 -8.00 14.82
CA ASP A 101 10.25 -7.96 15.94
C ASP A 101 10.37 -9.31 16.69
N GLU A 102 10.16 -10.43 15.99
CA GLU A 102 10.27 -11.74 16.63
C GLU A 102 11.69 -11.97 17.14
N LYS A 103 11.80 -12.41 18.40
CA LYS A 103 13.06 -12.63 19.13
C LYS A 103 14.00 -13.64 18.46
N ASN A 104 13.53 -14.36 17.44
CA ASN A 104 14.29 -15.38 16.71
C ASN A 104 15.17 -14.79 15.59
N PHE A 105 15.30 -13.46 15.48
CA PHE A 105 16.03 -12.80 14.39
C PHE A 105 15.51 -13.17 12.99
N SER A 106 14.24 -13.62 12.89
CA SER A 106 13.61 -14.00 11.63
C SER A 106 13.34 -12.81 10.72
N SER A 107 13.26 -11.59 11.26
CA SER A 107 13.24 -10.35 10.48
C SER A 107 14.38 -9.43 10.90
N LEU A 108 15.40 -9.31 10.03
CA LEU A 108 16.49 -8.33 10.17
C LEU A 108 16.22 -7.05 9.36
N GLY A 109 15.01 -6.91 8.82
CA GLY A 109 14.63 -5.81 7.96
C GLY A 109 14.45 -4.51 8.72
N ARG A 110 14.79 -3.40 8.09
CA ARG A 110 14.38 -2.05 8.52
C ARG A 110 13.76 -1.35 7.32
N ARG A 111 12.58 -0.75 7.52
CA ARG A 111 11.92 0.09 6.52
C ARG A 111 11.96 1.54 6.94
N LEU A 112 12.55 2.39 6.11
CA LEU A 112 12.59 3.84 6.27
C LEU A 112 12.07 4.46 4.98
N PHE A 113 11.16 5.42 5.10
CA PHE A 113 10.59 6.13 3.96
C PHE A 113 10.24 7.56 4.36
N ASP A 114 10.25 8.45 3.36
CA ASP A 114 9.80 9.83 3.50
C ASP A 114 8.40 9.99 2.89
N VAL A 115 7.59 10.86 3.49
CA VAL A 115 6.25 11.18 3.00
C VAL A 115 6.22 12.62 2.51
N TYR A 116 5.83 12.81 1.25
CA TYR A 116 5.66 14.11 0.63
C TYR A 116 4.20 14.29 0.19
N ILE A 117 3.60 15.43 0.54
CA ILE A 117 2.22 15.80 0.18
C ILE A 117 2.31 17.12 -0.60
N GLN A 118 1.62 17.20 -1.75
CA GLN A 118 1.62 18.34 -2.67
C GLN A 118 0.22 18.94 -2.78
#